data_AF-J9FME5-F1
#
_entry.id   AF-J9FME5-F1
#
_cell.length_a   1.000
_cell.length_b   1.000
_cell.length_c   1.000
_cell.angle_alpha   90.00
_cell.angle_beta   90.00
_cell.angle_gamma   90.00
#
_symmetry.space_group_name_H-M   'P 1'
#
loop_
_entity.id
_entity.type
_entity.pdbx_description
1 polymer ?
#
loop_
_entity_poly.entity_id
_entity_poly.type
_entity_poly.pdbx_seq_one_letter_code
_entity_poly.pdbx_strand_id
1 'polypeptide(L)'
;ALTNNIFAGEYHSAFKGRGMSFAEVREYQPGDDVRDIDWNVTARMNKPYIKVFEEERELTLMLVVDLSASQRFGTVDRTQRELAAEICATLAFSALQNNDKIGVIFFTDQVEKFIPPQKGRKHVLYIIRELLNF
;
A
#
# COMPACT_ATOMS: atom_id res chain seq x y z
N ALA A 1 16.98 1.61 -13.27
CA ALA A 1 15.73 1.73 -12.50
C ALA A 1 15.92 0.98 -11.19
N LEU A 2 16.14 1.71 -10.10
CA LEU A 2 16.66 1.20 -8.80
C LEU A 2 15.56 0.68 -7.86
N THR A 3 14.44 0.20 -8.37
CA THR A 3 13.27 -0.19 -7.55
C THR A 3 12.81 -1.61 -7.78
N ASN A 4 13.72 -2.50 -8.19
CA ASN A 4 13.34 -3.86 -8.58
C ASN A 4 13.74 -4.97 -7.62
N ASN A 5 14.36 -4.70 -6.48
CA ASN A 5 14.51 -5.70 -5.43
C ASN A 5 15.07 -5.05 -4.17
N ILE A 6 14.85 -5.73 -3.04
CA ILE A 6 15.17 -5.40 -1.65
C ILE A 6 13.94 -4.78 -0.96
N PHE A 7 13.35 -5.56 -0.05
CA PHE A 7 12.14 -5.33 0.77
C PHE A 7 10.81 -5.96 0.30
N ALA A 8 10.84 -7.00 -0.53
CA ALA A 8 9.74 -7.96 -0.59
C ALA A 8 9.99 -9.05 0.48
N GLY A 9 9.32 -8.96 1.65
CA GLY A 9 9.16 -10.14 2.52
C GLY A 9 9.32 -10.00 4.04
N GLU A 10 9.85 -8.90 4.58
CA GLU A 10 10.10 -8.81 6.04
C GLU A 10 9.11 -7.90 6.80
N TYR A 11 7.81 -8.11 6.60
CA TYR A 11 6.80 -7.56 7.53
C TYR A 11 5.78 -8.65 7.92
N HIS A 12 6.27 -9.60 8.73
CA HIS A 12 5.41 -10.44 9.56
C HIS A 12 4.74 -9.55 10.61
N SER A 13 3.44 -9.28 10.43
CA SER A 13 2.62 -8.68 11.48
C SER A 13 2.20 -9.78 12.46
N ALA A 14 2.28 -9.50 13.76
CA ALA A 14 1.93 -10.43 14.83
C ALA A 14 0.41 -10.53 15.10
N PHE A 15 -0.45 -10.04 14.20
CA PHE A 15 -1.89 -9.89 14.47
C PHE A 15 -2.78 -10.55 13.43
N LYS A 16 -3.55 -11.55 13.89
CA LYS A 16 -4.64 -12.19 13.15
C LYS A 16 -5.91 -11.33 13.21
N GLY A 17 -6.19 -10.54 12.18
CA GLY A 17 -7.42 -9.74 12.07
C GLY A 17 -8.01 -9.77 10.66
N ARG A 18 -9.16 -10.46 10.49
CA ARG A 18 -10.22 -10.42 9.43
C ARG A 18 -9.93 -9.87 8.01
N GLY A 19 -8.73 -10.02 7.47
CA GLY A 19 -8.40 -9.70 6.08
C GLY A 19 -7.92 -10.93 5.32
N MET A 20 -8.63 -12.06 5.41
CA MET A 20 -8.21 -13.34 4.82
C MET A 20 -9.09 -13.68 3.62
N SER A 21 -8.56 -13.57 2.40
CA SER A 21 -9.19 -14.05 1.17
C SER A 21 -8.86 -15.54 0.97
N PHE A 22 -9.83 -16.34 0.55
CA PHE A 22 -9.56 -17.73 0.20
C PHE A 22 -8.60 -17.78 -1.00
N ALA A 23 -7.46 -18.45 -0.84
CA ALA A 23 -6.47 -18.61 -1.90
C ALA A 23 -6.68 -19.94 -2.63
N GLU A 24 -6.53 -21.04 -1.90
CA GLU A 24 -6.61 -22.39 -2.46
C GLU A 24 -6.88 -23.44 -1.39
N VAL A 25 -6.91 -24.71 -1.81
CA VAL A 25 -7.03 -25.87 -0.92
C VAL A 25 -5.81 -26.75 -1.14
N ARG A 26 -5.10 -27.11 -0.07
CA ARG A 26 -3.91 -27.97 -0.12
C ARG A 26 -4.04 -29.19 0.79
N GLU A 27 -3.30 -30.26 0.48
CA GLU A 27 -3.26 -31.46 1.34
C GLU A 27 -2.69 -31.07 2.73
N TYR A 28 -3.31 -31.61 3.78
CA TYR A 28 -2.91 -31.39 5.17
C TYR A 28 -1.50 -31.92 5.41
N GLN A 29 -0.72 -31.17 6.19
CA GLN A 29 0.60 -31.55 6.67
C GLN A 29 0.62 -31.52 8.21
N PRO A 30 1.42 -32.40 8.86
CA PRO A 30 1.59 -32.36 10.30
C PRO A 30 2.08 -30.98 10.77
N GLY A 31 1.30 -30.32 11.64
CA GLY A 31 1.57 -28.96 12.11
C GLY A 31 0.51 -27.95 11.66
N ASP A 32 -0.34 -28.30 10.69
CA ASP A 32 -1.46 -27.48 10.27
C ASP A 32 -2.59 -27.46 11.30
N ASP A 33 -3.33 -26.35 11.35
CA ASP A 33 -4.48 -26.21 12.23
C ASP A 33 -5.66 -27.03 11.68
N VAL A 34 -6.10 -28.01 12.47
CA VAL A 34 -7.22 -28.92 12.14
C VAL A 34 -8.54 -28.15 11.91
N ARG A 35 -8.66 -26.92 12.44
CA ARG A 35 -9.83 -26.07 12.24
C ARG A 35 -9.97 -25.57 10.81
N ASP A 36 -8.88 -25.53 10.05
CA ASP A 36 -8.87 -25.06 8.67
C ASP A 36 -9.19 -26.18 7.67
N ILE A 37 -9.50 -27.41 8.13
CA ILE A 37 -9.85 -28.53 7.26
C ILE A 37 -11.12 -28.23 6.45
N ASP A 38 -11.01 -28.39 5.12
CA ASP A 38 -12.16 -28.44 4.24
C ASP A 38 -12.71 -29.87 4.19
N TRP A 39 -13.77 -30.13 4.96
CA TRP A 39 -14.41 -31.44 5.02
C TRP A 39 -15.05 -31.86 3.70
N ASN A 40 -15.49 -30.93 2.85
CA ASN A 40 -16.12 -31.27 1.57
C ASN A 40 -15.08 -31.76 0.56
N VAL A 41 -13.94 -31.07 0.47
CA VAL A 41 -12.82 -31.51 -0.39
C VAL A 41 -12.21 -32.80 0.17
N THR A 42 -12.03 -32.87 1.49
CA THR A 42 -11.53 -34.06 2.18
C THR A 42 -12.37 -35.30 1.88
N ALA A 43 -13.70 -35.19 1.93
CA ALA A 43 -14.63 -36.29 1.63
C ALA A 43 -14.55 -36.77 0.17
N ARG A 44 -14.24 -35.88 -0.78
CA ARG A 44 -14.12 -36.22 -2.21
C ARG A 44 -12.77 -36.82 -2.56
N MET A 45 -11.70 -36.35 -1.92
CA MET A 45 -10.32 -36.73 -2.23
C MET A 45 -9.81 -37.89 -1.37
N ASN A 46 -10.59 -38.32 -0.37
CA ASN A 46 -10.27 -39.40 0.58
C ASN A 46 -8.94 -39.19 1.33
N LYS A 47 -8.53 -37.93 1.46
CA LYS A 47 -7.32 -37.44 2.15
C LYS A 47 -7.64 -36.09 2.80
N PRO A 48 -7.04 -35.72 3.93
CA PRO A 48 -7.35 -34.45 4.58
C PRO A 48 -6.79 -33.26 3.78
N TYR A 49 -7.61 -32.25 3.57
CA TYR A 49 -7.25 -30.99 2.90
C TYR A 49 -7.59 -29.80 3.80
N ILE A 50 -6.76 -28.76 3.76
CA ILE A 50 -6.99 -27.50 4.47
C ILE A 50 -7.24 -26.34 3.51
N LYS A 51 -8.01 -25.36 3.97
CA LYS A 51 -8.17 -24.07 3.29
C LYS A 51 -6.96 -23.20 3.57
N VAL A 52 -6.32 -22.74 2.50
CA VAL A 52 -5.27 -21.73 2.58
C VAL A 52 -5.94 -20.38 2.36
N PHE A 53 -5.74 -19.48 3.31
CA PHE A 53 -6.18 -18.10 3.20
C PHE A 53 -4.96 -17.21 2.95
N GLU A 54 -5.07 -16.33 1.98
CA GLU A 54 -4.10 -15.25 1.73
C GLU A 54 -4.59 -13.99 2.42
N GLU A 55 -3.66 -13.23 3.00
CA GLU A 55 -4.01 -11.99 3.69
C GLU A 55 -4.18 -10.87 2.66
N GLU A 56 -5.42 -10.45 2.40
CA GLU A 56 -5.71 -9.28 1.58
C GLU A 56 -5.39 -8.02 2.39
N ARG A 57 -4.14 -7.56 2.26
CA ARG A 57 -3.70 -6.30 2.88
C ARG A 57 -3.90 -5.15 1.91
N GLU A 58 -4.96 -4.37 2.09
CA GLU A 58 -5.05 -3.04 1.49
C GLU A 58 -4.14 -2.07 2.27
N LEU A 59 -2.98 -1.70 1.72
CA LEU A 59 -2.17 -0.65 2.31
C LEU A 59 -2.83 0.71 2.03
N THR A 60 -2.74 1.60 3.02
CA THR A 60 -3.18 2.98 2.89
C THR A 60 -2.00 3.90 3.11
N LEU A 61 -1.55 4.57 2.06
CA LEU A 61 -0.49 5.55 2.09
C LEU A 61 -1.07 6.94 2.40
N MET A 62 -0.57 7.58 3.45
CA MET A 62 -0.89 8.98 3.76
C MET A 62 0.36 9.82 3.60
N LEU A 63 0.39 10.68 2.59
CA LEU A 63 1.46 11.65 2.38
C LEU A 63 1.19 12.90 3.21
N VAL A 64 2.22 13.43 3.86
CA VAL A 64 2.15 14.71 4.57
C VAL A 64 3.24 15.59 3.98
N VAL A 65 2.84 16.63 3.25
CA VAL A 65 3.71 17.41 2.38
C VAL A 65 3.78 18.83 2.89
N ASP A 66 4.98 19.24 3.29
CA ASP A 66 5.30 20.60 3.71
C ASP A 66 5.47 21.50 2.49
N LEU A 67 4.67 22.56 2.43
CA LEU A 67 4.68 23.59 1.39
C LEU A 67 5.14 24.96 1.95
N SER A 68 5.70 24.99 3.17
CA SER A 68 6.14 26.23 3.81
C SER A 68 7.25 26.93 3.01
N ALA A 69 7.38 28.25 3.21
CA ALA A 69 8.34 29.08 2.48
C ALA A 69 9.82 28.64 2.67
N SER A 70 10.10 27.85 3.71
CA SER A 70 11.42 27.25 3.96
C SER A 70 11.87 26.31 2.83
N GLN A 71 10.92 25.73 2.09
CA GLN A 71 11.13 24.86 0.92
C GLN A 71 11.63 25.61 -0.33
N ARG A 72 11.68 26.95 -0.31
CA ARG A 72 12.21 27.77 -1.41
C ARG A 72 13.74 27.84 -1.44
N PHE A 73 14.41 27.25 -0.45
CA PHE A 73 15.86 27.09 -0.46
C PHE A 73 16.24 25.84 -1.28
N GLY A 74 17.29 25.94 -2.09
CA GLY A 74 17.71 24.87 -2.99
C GLY A 74 18.96 25.26 -3.76
N THR A 75 19.59 24.27 -4.40
CA THR A 75 20.70 24.49 -5.32
C THR A 75 20.22 25.23 -6.58
N VAL A 76 21.15 25.81 -7.34
CA VAL A 76 20.88 26.63 -8.55
C VAL A 76 19.93 25.94 -9.55
N ASP A 77 19.91 24.60 -9.58
CA ASP A 77 19.18 23.81 -10.58
C ASP A 77 17.89 23.14 -10.08
N ARG A 78 17.66 23.03 -8.76
CA ARG A 78 16.47 22.37 -8.19
C ARG A 78 16.09 22.93 -6.83
N THR A 79 14.80 23.18 -6.64
CA THR A 79 14.22 23.52 -5.35
C THR A 79 13.91 22.27 -4.52
N GLN A 80 13.96 22.38 -3.20
CA GLN A 80 13.53 21.31 -2.29
C GLN A 80 12.09 20.87 -2.58
N ARG A 81 11.27 21.82 -3.02
CA ARG A 81 9.90 21.63 -3.47
C ARG A 81 9.77 20.69 -4.67
N GLU A 82 10.58 20.88 -5.72
CA GLU A 82 10.55 20.01 -6.91
C GLU A 82 10.96 18.58 -6.56
N LEU A 83 11.92 18.42 -5.65
CA LEU A 83 12.31 17.10 -5.16
C LEU A 83 11.17 16.45 -4.34
N ALA A 84 10.52 17.20 -3.47
CA ALA A 84 9.36 16.70 -2.71
C ALA A 84 8.22 16.27 -3.65
N ALA A 85 7.99 17.03 -4.72
CA ALA A 85 7.03 16.70 -5.77
C ALA A 85 7.37 15.39 -6.49
N GLU A 86 8.63 15.21 -6.87
CA GLU A 86 9.11 14.00 -7.54
C GLU A 86 8.96 12.76 -6.64
N ILE A 87 9.32 12.89 -5.36
CA ILE A 87 9.18 11.82 -4.36
C ILE A 87 7.70 11.47 -4.17
N CYS A 88 6.83 12.46 -3.96
CA CYS A 88 5.40 12.23 -3.76
C CYS A 88 4.75 11.60 -4.99
N ALA A 89 5.09 12.06 -6.19
CA ALA A 89 4.60 11.48 -7.43
C ALA A 89 5.05 10.02 -7.57
N THR A 90 6.31 9.72 -7.27
CA THR A 90 6.86 8.35 -7.31
C THR A 90 6.11 7.42 -6.35
N LEU A 91 5.89 7.86 -5.11
CA LEU A 91 5.13 7.11 -4.11
C LEU A 91 3.66 6.94 -4.54
N ALA A 92 3.05 7.96 -5.13
CA ALA A 92 1.68 7.88 -5.62
C ALA A 92 1.50 6.91 -6.79
N PHE A 93 2.48 6.84 -7.71
CA PHE A 93 2.48 5.84 -8.77
C PHE A 93 2.77 4.43 -8.24
N SER A 94 3.60 4.28 -7.22
CA SER A 94 3.83 2.99 -6.55
C SER A 94 2.53 2.47 -5.91
N ALA A 95 1.82 3.32 -5.16
CA ALA A 95 0.52 3.00 -4.59
C ALA A 95 -0.50 2.63 -5.68
N LEU A 96 -0.47 3.29 -6.85
CA LEU A 96 -1.31 2.94 -7.98
C LEU A 96 -1.02 1.54 -8.55
N GLN A 97 0.26 1.16 -8.67
CA GLN A 97 0.67 -0.15 -9.17
C GLN A 97 0.23 -1.28 -8.24
N ASN A 98 0.31 -1.06 -6.93
CA ASN A 98 -0.13 -2.02 -5.92
C ASN A 98 -1.64 -1.96 -5.63
N ASN A 99 -2.39 -1.08 -6.31
CA ASN A 99 -3.81 -0.83 -6.08
C ASN A 99 -4.13 -0.47 -4.61
N ASP A 100 -3.23 0.27 -3.97
CA ASP A 100 -3.34 0.77 -2.62
C ASP A 100 -4.13 2.08 -2.55
N LYS A 101 -4.67 2.39 -1.37
CA LYS A 101 -5.30 3.70 -1.13
C LYS A 101 -4.21 4.74 -0.90
N ILE A 102 -4.37 5.93 -1.47
CA ILE A 102 -3.46 7.05 -1.21
C ILE A 102 -4.22 8.32 -0.87
N GLY A 103 -3.83 8.98 0.21
CA GLY A 103 -4.28 10.30 0.62
C GLY A 103 -3.09 11.26 0.79
N VAL A 104 -3.37 12.55 0.85
CA VAL A 104 -2.35 13.58 1.10
C VAL A 104 -2.88 14.70 1.98
N ILE A 105 -2.01 15.23 2.84
CA ILE A 105 -2.20 16.47 3.58
C ILE A 105 -1.12 17.45 3.13
N PHE A 106 -1.55 18.58 2.57
CA PHE A 106 -0.70 19.72 2.28
C PHE A 106 -0.74 20.69 3.45
N PHE A 107 0.41 21.11 3.96
CA PHE A 107 0.49 22.00 5.12
C PHE A 107 1.63 23.03 5.00
N THR A 108 1.46 24.13 5.73
CA THR A 108 2.39 25.25 5.89
C THR A 108 2.50 25.55 7.40
N ASP A 109 2.17 26.76 7.84
CA ASP A 109 1.81 27.08 9.23
C ASP A 109 0.40 26.56 9.60
N GLN A 110 -0.41 26.21 8.61
CA GLN A 110 -1.73 25.62 8.77
C GLN A 110 -1.95 24.45 7.79
N VAL A 111 -3.05 23.70 7.96
CA VAL A 111 -3.46 22.69 6.98
C VAL A 111 -4.07 23.40 5.78
N GLU A 112 -3.37 23.37 4.64
CA GLU A 112 -3.83 23.99 3.40
C GLU A 112 -4.89 23.15 2.72
N LYS A 113 -4.68 21.82 2.66
CA LYS A 113 -5.61 20.92 1.98
C LYS A 113 -5.46 19.47 2.45
N PHE A 114 -6.60 18.84 2.69
CA PHE A 114 -6.70 17.41 2.99
C PHE A 114 -7.40 16.69 1.84
N ILE A 115 -6.75 15.66 1.30
CA ILE A 115 -7.31 14.76 0.30
C ILE A 115 -7.39 13.36 0.93
N PRO A 116 -8.62 12.84 1.18
CA PRO A 116 -8.78 11.56 1.85
C PRO A 116 -8.24 10.40 0.99
N PRO A 117 -7.80 9.29 1.61
CA PRO A 117 -7.28 8.15 0.88
C PRO A 117 -8.30 7.50 -0.04
N GLN A 118 -8.00 7.43 -1.33
CA GLN A 118 -8.81 6.71 -2.33
C GLN A 118 -7.92 5.94 -3.29
N LYS A 119 -8.54 5.04 -4.05
CA LYS A 119 -7.88 4.23 -5.09
C LYS A 119 -8.08 4.84 -6.47
N GLY A 120 -7.23 4.44 -7.40
CA GLY A 120 -7.45 4.60 -8.82
C GLY A 120 -6.71 5.78 -9.45
N ARG A 121 -6.50 5.66 -10.76
CA ARG A 121 -5.64 6.55 -11.55
C ARG A 121 -6.09 8.01 -11.52
N LYS A 122 -7.41 8.27 -11.55
CA LYS A 122 -7.95 9.65 -11.49
C LYS A 122 -7.57 10.35 -10.18
N HIS A 123 -7.59 9.61 -9.07
CA HIS A 123 -7.25 10.13 -7.75
C HIS A 123 -5.76 10.48 -7.66
N VAL A 124 -4.89 9.59 -8.14
CA VAL A 124 -3.44 9.83 -8.19
C VAL A 124 -3.09 11.04 -9.06
N LEU A 125 -3.69 11.16 -10.24
CA LEU A 125 -3.48 12.31 -11.11
C LEU A 125 -4.02 13.62 -10.49
N TYR A 126 -5.10 13.54 -9.72
CA TYR A 126 -5.60 14.67 -8.96
C TYR A 126 -4.60 15.12 -7.88
N ILE A 127 -4.04 14.18 -7.11
CA ILE A 127 -3.00 14.48 -6.11
C ILE A 127 -1.78 15.14 -6.77
N ILE A 128 -1.29 14.60 -7.88
CA ILE A 128 -0.13 15.16 -8.61
C ILE A 128 -0.43 16.57 -9.11
N ARG A 129 -1.62 16.79 -9.67
CA ARG A 129 -2.04 18.12 -10.12
C ARG A 129 -2.06 19.13 -8.98
N GLU A 130 -2.59 18.75 -7.83
CA GLU A 130 -2.60 19.63 -6.65
C GLU A 130 -1.19 19.96 -6.20
N LEU A 131 -0.30 18.96 -6.18
CA LEU A 131 1.09 19.15 -5.78
C LEU A 131 1.84 20.13 -6.71
N LEU A 132 1.59 20.07 -8.02
CA LEU A 132 2.18 20.98 -9.02
C LEU A 132 1.54 22.38 -9.04
N ASN A 133 0.33 22.54 -8.50
CA ASN A 133 -0.42 23.80 -8.54
C ASN A 133 -0.09 24.75 -7.38
N PHE A 134 0.40 24.22 -6.25
CA PHE A 134 0.92 25.06 -5.18
C PHE A 134 2.30 25.59 -5.56
#